data_AF-A0A0C2AY11-F1
#
_entry.id   AF-A0A0C2AY11-F1
#
_cell.length_a   1.000
_cell.length_b   1.000
_cell.length_c   1.000
_cell.angle_alpha   90.00
_cell.angle_beta   90.00
_cell.angle_gamma   90.00
#
_symmetry.space_group_name_H-M   'P 1'
#
loop_
_entity.id
_entity.type
_entity.pdbx_description
1 polymer ?
#
loop_
_entity_poly.entity_id
_entity_poly.type
_entity_poly.pdbx_seq_one_letter_code
_entity_poly.pdbx_strand_id
1 'polypeptide(L)' 'YAFGKVGVLQEIAKAKKKPAEARAVIQIGIVIGGADGNFDKDEQAVVREACFTLGLPPHEFDL' A
#
# COMPACT_ATOMS: atom_id res chain seq x y z
N TYR A 1 7.24 14.49 -9.54
CA TYR A 1 7.09 13.11 -9.04
C TYR A 1 6.04 12.95 -7.92
N ALA A 2 5.69 13.99 -7.15
CA ALA A 2 4.74 13.86 -6.03
C ALA A 2 3.25 13.74 -6.40
N PHE A 3 2.82 14.26 -7.57
CA PHE A 3 1.40 14.29 -7.95
C PHE A 3 0.79 12.90 -8.21
N GLY A 4 1.56 11.98 -8.79
CA GLY A 4 1.09 10.60 -9.03
C GLY A 4 0.82 9.85 -7.73
N LYS A 5 1.71 10.00 -6.73
CA LYS A 5 1.55 9.39 -5.40
C LYS A 5 0.27 9.86 -4.70
N VAL A 6 -0.05 11.15 -4.77
CA VAL A 6 -1.28 11.70 -4.17
C VAL A 6 -2.54 11.15 -4.85
N GLY A 7 -2.55 11.06 -6.18
CA GLY A 7 -3.68 10.48 -6.92
C GLY A 7 -3.90 9.01 -6.57
N VAL A 8 -2.83 8.22 -6.50
CA VAL A 8 -2.90 6.80 -6.11
C VAL A 8 -3.42 6.66 -4.67
N LEU A 9 -2.92 7.45 -3.72
CA LEU A 9 -3.40 7.41 -2.34
C LEU A 9 -4.89 7.80 -2.22
N GLN A 10 -5.38 8.74 -3.03
CA GLN A 10 -6.81 9.08 -3.08
C GLN A 10 -7.66 7.93 -3.65
N GLU A 11 -7.20 7.25 -4.69
CA GLU A 11 -7.91 6.08 -5.23
C GLU A 11 -7.92 4.93 -4.21
N ILE A 12 -6.79 4.65 -3.57
CA ILE A 12 -6.70 3.66 -2.50
C ILE A 12 -7.64 4.03 -1.33
N ALA A 13 -7.74 5.31 -0.96
CA ALA A 13 -8.64 5.76 0.09
C ALA A 13 -10.13 5.45 -0.19
N LYS A 14 -10.54 5.27 -1.46
CA LYS A 14 -11.91 4.81 -1.79
C LYS A 14 -12.16 3.38 -1.34
N ALA A 15 -11.12 2.52 -1.40
CA ALA A 15 -11.19 1.13 -0.94
C ALA A 15 -11.29 1.02 0.59
N LYS A 16 -11.00 2.09 1.35
CA LYS A 16 -11.14 2.14 2.82
C LYS A 16 -12.52 1.70 3.32
N LYS A 17 -13.58 1.92 2.53
CA LYS A 17 -14.95 1.50 2.89
C LYS A 17 -15.14 -0.02 2.86
N LYS A 18 -14.22 -0.76 2.25
CA LYS A 18 -14.28 -2.21 2.07
C LYS A 18 -12.95 -2.84 2.52
N PRO A 19 -12.87 -3.32 3.77
CA PRO A 19 -11.60 -3.78 4.35
C PRO A 19 -10.95 -4.94 3.58
N ALA A 20 -11.74 -5.81 2.95
CA ALA A 20 -11.22 -6.89 2.12
C ALA A 20 -10.53 -6.38 0.84
N GLU A 21 -11.12 -5.39 0.16
CA GLU A 21 -10.52 -4.78 -1.04
C GLU A 21 -9.27 -3.97 -0.66
N ALA A 22 -9.32 -3.23 0.45
CA ALA A 22 -8.19 -2.48 0.97
C ALA A 22 -6.97 -3.38 1.23
N ARG A 23 -7.18 -4.53 1.89
CA ARG A 23 -6.13 -5.53 2.12
C ARG A 23 -5.59 -6.12 0.82
N ALA A 24 -6.47 -6.43 -0.14
CA ALA A 24 -6.08 -6.97 -1.43
C ALA A 24 -5.20 -5.98 -2.21
N VAL A 25 -5.54 -4.68 -2.22
CA VAL A 25 -4.74 -3.64 -2.87
C VAL A 25 -3.34 -3.55 -2.28
N ILE A 26 -3.20 -3.61 -0.95
CA ILE A 26 -1.91 -3.61 -0.27
C ILE A 26 -1.10 -4.87 -0.63
N GLN A 27 -1.70 -6.06 -0.54
CA GLN A 27 -1.01 -7.31 -0.90
C GLN A 27 -0.53 -7.30 -2.35
N ILE A 28 -1.38 -6.86 -3.28
CA ILE A 28 -1.02 -6.75 -4.70
C ILE A 28 0.14 -5.77 -4.87
N GLY A 29 0.12 -4.63 -4.18
CA GLY A 29 1.21 -3.66 -4.20
C GLY A 29 2.55 -4.23 -3.74
N ILE A 30 2.54 -5.02 -2.65
CA ILE A 30 3.75 -5.68 -2.12
C ILE A 30 4.27 -6.75 -3.08
N VAL A 31 3.38 -7.59 -3.63
CA VAL A 31 3.76 -8.65 -4.58
C VAL A 31 4.33 -8.07 -5.87
N ILE A 32 3.77 -6.96 -6.36
CA ILE A 32 4.29 -6.26 -7.55
C ILE A 32 5.61 -5.56 -7.24
N GLY A 33 5.72 -4.85 -6.11
CA GLY A 33 6.95 -4.16 -5.70
C GLY A 33 8.11 -5.12 -5.45
N GLY A 34 7.83 -6.26 -4.80
CA GLY A 34 8.82 -7.31 -4.57
C GLY A 34 9.16 -8.17 -5.79
N ALA A 35 8.59 -7.92 -6.98
CA ALA A 35 8.81 -8.75 -8.16
C ALA A 35 10.25 -8.68 -8.70
N ASP A 36 10.97 -7.58 -8.45
CA ASP A 36 12.42 -7.42 -8.74
C ASP A 36 13.30 -8.09 -7.65
N GLY A 37 12.69 -8.73 -6.65
CA GLY A 37 13.40 -9.48 -5.60
C GLY A 37 14.04 -8.61 -4.52
N ASN A 38 13.95 -7.28 -4.62
CA ASN A 38 14.41 -6.37 -3.59
C ASN A 38 13.28 -5.42 -3.18
N PHE A 39 12.63 -5.72 -2.05
CA PHE A 39 11.62 -4.85 -1.47
C PHE A 39 12.26 -3.91 -0.44
N ASP A 40 12.69 -2.74 -0.91
CA ASP A 40 13.56 -1.85 -0.14
C ASP A 40 12.81 -1.01 0.91
N LYS A 41 13.55 -0.24 1.70
CA LYS A 41 12.97 0.58 2.78
C LYS A 41 12.05 1.70 2.27
N ASP A 42 12.28 2.18 1.06
CA ASP A 42 11.47 3.24 0.46
C ASP A 42 10.13 2.66 0.00
N GLU A 43 10.14 1.46 -0.60
CA GLU A 43 8.93 0.73 -0.96
C GLU A 43 8.11 0.33 0.27
N GLN A 44 8.78 -0.17 1.32
CA GLN A 44 8.14 -0.47 2.61
C GLN A 44 7.51 0.79 3.22
N ALA A 45 8.17 1.95 3.14
CA ALA A 45 7.63 3.20 3.65
C ALA A 45 6.35 3.64 2.90
N VAL A 46 6.31 3.46 1.57
CA VAL A 46 5.12 3.76 0.76
C VAL A 46 3.96 2.84 1.13
N VAL A 47 4.20 1.54 1.31
CA VAL A 47 3.13 0.62 1.69
C VAL A 47 2.65 0.88 3.12
N ARG A 48 3.54 1.24 4.06
CA ARG A 48 3.13 1.69 5.40
C ARG A 48 2.23 2.93 5.33
N GLU A 49 2.56 3.93 4.53
CA GLU A 49 1.68 5.11 4.32
C GLU A 49 0.30 4.73 3.76
N ALA A 50 0.26 3.78 2.81
CA ALA A 50 -0.99 3.28 2.27
C ALA A 50 -1.81 2.53 3.33
N CYS A 51 -1.17 1.69 4.17
CA CYS A 51 -1.79 1.05 5.32
C CYS A 51 -2.39 2.07 6.29
N PHE A 52 -1.65 3.12 6.65
CA PHE A 52 -2.17 4.20 7.51
C PHE A 52 -3.37 4.92 6.89
N THR A 53 -3.33 5.19 5.58
CA THR A 53 -4.44 5.83 4.85
C THR A 53 -5.71 4.98 4.93
N LEU A 54 -5.56 3.66 4.73
CA LEU A 54 -6.63 2.67 4.80
C LEU A 54 -7.06 2.30 6.22
N GLY A 55 -6.26 2.63 7.24
CA GLY A 55 -6.48 2.20 8.62
C GLY A 55 -6.20 0.71 8.83
N LEU A 56 -5.31 0.13 8.02
CA LEU A 56 -4.89 -1.25 8.14
C LEU A 56 -3.61 -1.36 8.97
N PRO A 57 -3.48 -2.40 9.81
CA PRO A 57 -2.26 -2.66 10.54
C PRO A 57 -1.13 -3.12 9.59
N PRO A 58 0.04 -2.45 9.58
CA PRO A 58 1.17 -2.83 8.73
C PRO A 58 1.70 -4.24 9.01
N HIS A 59 1.61 -4.69 10.26
CA HIS A 59 2.07 -6.02 10.68
C HIS A 59 1.32 -7.18 10.01
N GLU A 60 0.15 -6.96 9.40
CA GLU A 60 -0.56 -7.98 8.59
C GLU A 60 0.20 -8.33 7.30
N PHE A 61 1.19 -7.53 6.90
CA PHE A 61 1.87 -7.62 5.62
C PHE A 61 3.39 -7.75 5.73
N ASP A 62 3.90 -8.17 6.89
CA ASP A 62 5.34 -8.30 7.17
C ASP A 62 6.13 -6.97 7.04
N LEU A 63 5.41 -5.86 7.27
CA LEU A 63 5.89 -4.47 7.19
C LEU A 63 6.07 -3.81 8.55
#